data_AF-A0A7W8XPP8-F1
#
_entry.id   AF-A0A7W8XPP8-F1
#
_cell.length_a   1.000
_cell.length_b   1.000
_cell.length_c   1.000
_cell.angle_alpha   90.00
_cell.angle_beta   90.00
_cell.angle_gamma   90.00
#
_symmetry.space_group_name_H-M   'P 1'
#
loop_
_entity.id
_entity.type
_entity.pdbx_description
1 polymer ?
#
loop_
_entity_poly.entity_id
_entity_poly.type
_entity_poly.pdbx_seq_one_letter_code
_entity_poly.pdbx_strand_id
1 'polypeptide(L)'
;MLYLLSTAADAAAVCPHLSYLKRASIIASALLATSALSGCNFFDPPLVTACEENLKGALVKPSSYRRHDFNITSMPVTRSELDNYFEGTPLKALRKEALERFDDGTERPVRYMLNLQFSADDENAETVTTKLACEYFSFDGKQSSVVPFVTGLKPLDISEFSRLTSKSLTGIAEENLRKAAEGL
;
A
#
# COMPACT_ATOMS: atom_id res chain seq x y z
N MET A 1 2.31 -49.38 -0.64
CA MET A 1 1.74 -48.62 -1.77
C MET A 1 0.49 -47.93 -1.27
N LEU A 2 0.57 -46.64 -0.95
CA LEU A 2 -0.55 -45.83 -0.49
C LEU A 2 -0.44 -44.49 -1.24
N TYR A 3 -1.44 -44.25 -2.09
CA TYR A 3 -1.68 -42.97 -2.75
C TYR A 3 -2.13 -41.94 -1.72
N LEU A 4 -1.59 -40.72 -1.78
CA LEU A 4 -2.27 -39.52 -1.30
C LEU A 4 -2.03 -38.38 -2.31
N LEU A 5 -3.06 -38.11 -3.09
CA LEU A 5 -3.30 -36.84 -3.75
C LEU A 5 -3.45 -35.77 -2.65
N SER A 6 -2.80 -34.62 -2.79
CA SER A 6 -3.22 -33.40 -2.11
C SER A 6 -3.06 -32.22 -3.06
N THR A 7 -4.20 -31.74 -3.54
CA THR A 7 -4.40 -30.45 -4.18
C THR A 7 -4.35 -29.35 -3.13
N ALA A 8 -3.47 -28.38 -3.27
CA ALA A 8 -3.58 -27.07 -2.64
C ALA A 8 -3.47 -26.05 -3.79
N ALA A 9 -4.55 -25.62 -4.42
CA ALA A 9 -5.57 -24.71 -3.89
C ALA A 9 -4.93 -23.46 -3.29
N ASP A 10 -4.87 -22.41 -4.12
CA ASP A 10 -4.83 -20.98 -3.79
C ASP A 10 -4.33 -20.61 -2.39
N ALA A 11 -3.02 -20.68 -2.18
CA ALA A 11 -2.40 -19.87 -1.15
C ALA A 11 -2.25 -18.45 -1.68
N ALA A 12 -3.27 -17.62 -1.45
CA ALA A 12 -3.09 -16.19 -1.44
C ALA A 12 -1.83 -15.88 -0.63
N ALA A 13 -0.82 -15.28 -1.27
CA ALA A 13 0.42 -14.88 -0.65
C ALA A 13 0.14 -13.73 0.32
N VAL A 14 -0.42 -14.05 1.49
CA VAL A 14 -0.51 -13.14 2.63
C VAL A 14 0.89 -13.07 3.20
N CYS A 15 1.61 -11.98 2.91
CA CYS A 15 2.92 -11.76 3.51
C CYS A 15 2.73 -11.61 5.04
N PRO A 16 3.34 -12.48 5.87
CA PRO A 16 3.17 -12.41 7.31
C PRO A 16 3.82 -11.12 7.82
N HIS A 17 3.00 -10.13 8.17
CA HIS A 17 3.44 -8.93 8.85
C HIS A 17 3.92 -9.34 10.25
N LEU A 18 5.24 -9.39 10.45
CA LEU A 18 5.88 -9.55 11.75
C LEU A 18 5.69 -8.29 12.60
N SER A 19 4.44 -8.02 13.00
CA SER A 19 4.24 -7.53 14.36
C SER A 19 4.86 -8.58 15.30
N TYR A 20 5.59 -8.14 16.32
CA TYR A 20 6.20 -8.96 17.39
C TYR A 20 7.62 -9.50 17.17
N LEU A 21 8.61 -8.62 17.20
CA LEU A 21 9.90 -8.96 17.84
C LEU A 21 10.36 -7.83 18.77
N LYS A 22 9.53 -7.52 19.78
CA LYS A 22 10.04 -7.06 21.08
C LYS A 22 10.09 -8.29 21.99
N ARG A 23 11.31 -8.77 22.25
CA ARG A 23 11.71 -9.83 23.20
C ARG A 23 11.39 -11.27 22.78
N ALA A 24 12.35 -11.93 22.14
CA ALA A 24 12.84 -13.24 22.59
C ALA A 24 14.10 -13.61 21.82
N SER A 25 15.07 -14.08 22.58
CA SER A 25 16.39 -14.52 22.19
C SER A 25 16.33 -15.90 21.50
N ILE A 26 17.24 -16.13 20.55
CA ILE A 26 17.72 -17.44 20.04
C ILE A 26 16.72 -18.24 19.18
N ILE A 27 16.89 -18.15 17.84
CA ILE A 27 17.33 -19.22 16.90
C ILE A 27 17.49 -18.51 15.54
N ALA A 28 18.71 -18.05 15.27
CA ALA A 28 19.10 -17.62 13.93
C ALA A 28 19.55 -18.86 13.13
N SER A 29 19.25 -18.88 11.83
CA SER A 29 19.93 -19.67 10.76
C SER A 29 19.10 -20.67 9.94
N ALA A 30 17.77 -20.54 9.81
CA ALA A 30 17.03 -21.38 8.84
C ALA A 30 15.90 -20.72 8.03
N LEU A 31 15.53 -19.46 8.28
CA LEU A 31 14.41 -18.80 7.57
C LEU A 31 14.81 -17.82 6.45
N LEU A 32 16.10 -17.69 6.14
CA LEU A 32 16.56 -16.72 5.13
C LEU A 32 16.48 -17.22 3.68
N ALA A 33 16.14 -18.49 3.45
CA ALA A 33 16.21 -19.09 2.10
C ALA A 33 14.87 -19.11 1.34
N THR A 34 13.74 -18.78 1.98
CA THR A 34 12.40 -18.80 1.33
C THR A 34 11.87 -17.43 0.91
N SER A 35 12.54 -16.34 1.29
CA SER A 35 12.17 -14.96 0.93
C SER A 35 12.44 -14.60 -0.53
N ALA A 36 13.18 -15.43 -1.28
CA ALA A 36 13.53 -15.15 -2.67
C ALA A 36 12.42 -15.50 -3.69
N LEU A 37 11.39 -16.27 -3.31
CA LEU A 37 10.35 -16.74 -4.24
C LEU A 37 9.02 -15.98 -4.16
N SER A 38 8.81 -15.11 -3.16
CA SER A 38 7.53 -14.40 -2.97
C SER A 38 7.57 -12.91 -3.32
N GLY A 39 8.72 -12.36 -3.73
CA GLY A 39 8.84 -10.94 -4.09
C GLY A 39 8.62 -9.95 -2.94
N CYS A 40 8.36 -10.42 -1.71
CA CYS A 40 8.31 -9.60 -0.50
C CYS A 40 9.73 -9.45 0.07
N ASN A 41 10.41 -8.34 -0.23
CA ASN A 41 11.67 -8.01 0.44
C ASN A 41 11.35 -7.63 1.89
N PHE A 42 11.88 -8.39 2.86
CA PHE A 42 11.70 -8.14 4.30
C PHE A 42 12.12 -6.72 4.76
N PHE A 43 12.89 -6.00 3.93
CA PHE A 43 13.39 -4.67 4.21
C PHE A 43 12.56 -3.54 3.59
N ASP A 44 11.51 -3.86 2.81
CA ASP A 44 10.67 -2.83 2.22
C ASP A 44 9.84 -2.13 3.30
N PRO A 45 9.70 -0.79 3.22
CA PRO A 45 8.75 -0.07 4.05
C PRO A 45 7.32 -0.59 3.84
N PRO A 46 6.48 -0.69 4.90
CA PRO A 46 5.10 -1.19 4.77
C PRO A 46 4.25 -0.47 3.71
N LEU A 47 4.54 0.82 3.47
CA LEU A 47 3.88 1.62 2.43
C LEU A 47 4.12 1.05 1.03
N VAL A 48 5.31 0.52 0.76
CA VAL A 48 5.62 -0.08 -0.54
C VAL A 48 4.75 -1.31 -0.75
N THR A 49 4.72 -2.21 0.23
CA THR A 49 3.89 -3.42 0.18
C THR A 49 2.43 -3.09 -0.05
N ALA A 50 1.87 -2.14 0.71
CA ALA A 50 0.48 -1.72 0.56
C ALA A 50 0.19 -1.13 -0.83
N CYS A 51 1.10 -0.32 -1.39
CA CYS A 51 0.96 0.24 -2.75
C CYS A 51 0.93 -0.87 -3.80
N GLU A 52 1.86 -1.82 -3.70
CA GLU A 52 1.98 -2.92 -4.65
C GLU A 52 0.79 -3.87 -4.60
N GLU A 53 0.27 -4.18 -3.42
CA GLU A 53 -0.93 -5.02 -3.28
C GLU A 53 -2.14 -4.37 -3.97
N ASN A 54 -2.34 -3.07 -3.75
CA ASN A 54 -3.40 -2.30 -4.41
C ASN A 54 -3.20 -2.23 -5.93
N LEU A 55 -1.98 -1.97 -6.39
CA LEU A 55 -1.64 -1.94 -7.81
C LEU A 55 -1.87 -3.30 -8.47
N LYS A 56 -1.35 -4.39 -7.89
CA LYS A 56 -1.53 -5.75 -8.39
C LYS A 56 -3.00 -6.12 -8.51
N GLY A 57 -3.85 -5.66 -7.58
CA GLY A 57 -5.31 -5.85 -7.66
C GLY A 57 -6.00 -5.13 -8.84
N ALA A 58 -5.33 -4.15 -9.45
CA ALA A 58 -5.81 -3.39 -10.61
C ALA A 58 -5.29 -3.92 -11.95
N LEU A 59 -4.13 -4.58 -11.97
CA LEU A 59 -3.47 -5.05 -13.18
C LEU A 59 -4.29 -6.14 -13.90
N VAL A 60 -4.24 -6.14 -15.24
CA VAL A 60 -4.82 -7.21 -16.08
C VAL A 60 -4.06 -8.53 -15.86
N LYS A 61 -2.73 -8.48 -15.75
CA LYS A 61 -1.85 -9.63 -15.49
C LYS A 61 -1.00 -9.39 -14.24
N PRO A 62 -1.54 -9.56 -13.02
CA PRO A 62 -0.80 -9.28 -11.78
C PRO A 62 0.51 -10.08 -11.63
N SER A 63 0.57 -11.29 -12.20
CA SER A 63 1.75 -12.16 -12.15
C SER A 63 2.95 -11.65 -12.97
N SER A 64 2.73 -10.74 -13.91
CA SER A 64 3.79 -10.11 -14.71
C SER A 64 4.47 -8.92 -14.02
N TYR A 65 3.91 -8.48 -12.88
CA TYR A 65 4.40 -7.33 -12.15
C TYR A 65 5.86 -7.48 -11.75
N ARG A 66 6.66 -6.45 -12.03
CA ARG A 66 8.04 -6.34 -11.57
C ARG A 66 8.35 -4.92 -11.13
N ARG A 67 8.75 -4.76 -9.87
CA ARG A 67 9.27 -3.49 -9.36
C ARG A 67 10.66 -3.19 -9.92
N HIS A 68 10.91 -1.93 -10.28
CA HIS A 68 12.23 -1.45 -10.65
C HIS A 68 12.85 -0.57 -9.57
N ASP A 69 12.11 0.44 -9.12
CA ASP A 69 12.60 1.42 -8.16
C ASP A 69 11.44 2.04 -7.39
N PHE A 70 11.74 2.65 -6.25
CA PHE A 70 10.79 3.49 -5.54
C PHE A 70 11.47 4.60 -4.75
N ASN A 71 10.76 5.71 -4.56
CA ASN A 71 11.14 6.75 -3.60
C ASN A 71 9.95 7.13 -2.72
N ILE A 72 10.24 7.44 -1.46
CA ILE A 72 9.25 7.94 -0.50
C ILE A 72 9.64 9.36 -0.14
N THR A 73 8.69 10.27 -0.29
CA THR A 73 8.79 11.65 0.18
C THR A 73 7.76 11.89 1.26
N SER A 74 8.03 12.83 2.16
CA SER A 74 7.11 13.21 3.22
C SER A 74 7.00 14.73 3.30
N MET A 75 5.78 15.20 3.57
CA MET A 75 5.49 16.62 3.69
C MET A 75 4.60 16.85 4.91
N PRO A 76 4.94 17.81 5.79
CA PRO A 76 4.02 18.25 6.83
C PRO A 76 2.72 18.72 6.21
N VAL A 77 1.60 18.35 6.82
CA VAL A 77 0.27 18.76 6.36
C VAL A 77 -0.11 20.06 7.06
N THR A 78 -0.60 21.03 6.30
CA THR A 78 -1.14 22.27 6.87
C THR A 78 -2.53 22.03 7.46
N ARG A 79 -2.95 22.89 8.38
CA ARG A 79 -4.30 22.86 8.95
C ARG A 79 -5.40 22.82 7.88
N SER A 80 -5.24 23.62 6.82
CA SER A 80 -6.22 23.68 5.72
C SER A 80 -6.25 22.40 4.88
N GLU A 81 -5.11 21.76 4.66
CA GLU A 81 -5.05 20.49 3.94
C GLU A 81 -5.64 19.34 4.76
N LEU A 82 -5.41 19.35 6.08
CA LEU A 82 -6.05 18.42 7.01
C LEU A 82 -7.57 18.59 6.99
N ASP A 83 -8.04 19.84 6.99
CA ASP A 83 -9.46 20.17 6.91
C ASP A 83 -10.11 19.63 5.61
N ASN A 84 -9.46 19.89 4.47
CA ASN A 84 -9.92 19.42 3.16
C ASN A 84 -9.91 17.89 3.04
N TYR A 85 -8.96 17.20 3.68
CA TYR A 85 -8.91 15.73 3.69
C TYR A 85 -10.17 15.12 4.30
N PHE A 86 -10.70 15.70 5.39
CA PHE A 86 -11.91 15.19 6.02
C PHE A 86 -13.20 15.51 5.25
N GLU A 87 -13.27 16.66 4.59
CA GLU A 87 -14.45 17.02 3.79
C GLU A 87 -14.66 16.07 2.60
N GLY A 88 -13.58 15.52 2.05
CA GLY A 88 -13.61 14.59 0.91
C GLY A 88 -13.68 13.11 1.27
N THR A 89 -13.76 12.74 2.55
CA THR A 89 -13.65 11.33 2.98
C THR A 89 -14.80 10.88 3.87
N PRO A 90 -15.07 9.56 3.95
CA PRO A 90 -16.02 8.99 4.93
C PRO A 90 -15.66 9.30 6.39
N LEU A 91 -14.46 9.80 6.66
CA LEU A 91 -13.93 10.11 7.98
C LEU A 91 -14.36 11.48 8.52
N LYS A 92 -15.29 12.19 7.85
CA LYS A 92 -15.76 13.53 8.22
C LYS A 92 -16.19 13.67 9.69
N ALA A 93 -16.68 12.59 10.32
CA ALA A 93 -17.03 12.58 11.74
C ALA A 93 -15.83 12.89 12.67
N LEU A 94 -14.61 12.52 12.27
CA LEU A 94 -13.38 12.73 13.04
C LEU A 94 -12.78 14.14 12.85
N ARG A 95 -13.33 14.93 11.91
CA ARG A 95 -12.79 16.23 11.49
C ARG A 95 -12.53 17.16 12.68
N LYS A 96 -13.54 17.34 13.54
CA LYS A 96 -13.46 18.29 14.66
C LYS A 96 -12.31 17.95 15.60
N GLU A 97 -12.27 16.69 16.03
CA GLU A 97 -11.28 16.20 16.99
C GLU A 97 -9.85 16.25 16.42
N ALA A 98 -9.68 15.89 15.15
CA ALA A 98 -8.39 15.96 14.46
C ALA A 98 -7.88 17.40 14.30
N LEU A 99 -8.76 18.37 14.01
CA LEU A 99 -8.38 19.78 13.95
C LEU A 99 -8.01 20.33 15.33
N GLU A 100 -8.73 19.93 16.39
CA GLU A 100 -8.38 20.32 17.77
C GLU A 100 -6.98 19.81 18.16
N ARG A 101 -6.67 18.53 17.87
CA ARG A 101 -5.34 17.95 18.10
C ARG A 101 -4.22 18.54 17.24
N PHE A 102 -4.55 19.06 16.06
CA PHE A 102 -3.61 19.80 15.24
C PHE A 102 -3.30 21.16 15.89
N ASP A 103 -4.35 21.88 16.30
CA ASP A 103 -4.27 23.24 16.83
C ASP A 103 -3.55 23.30 18.19
N ASP A 104 -3.72 22.27 19.03
CA ASP A 104 -3.00 22.14 20.31
C ASP A 104 -1.58 21.52 20.17
N GLY A 105 -1.23 21.05 18.97
CA GLY A 105 0.07 20.48 18.64
C GLY A 105 0.30 19.03 19.11
N THR A 106 -0.74 18.35 19.62
CA THR A 106 -0.72 16.93 19.98
C THR A 106 -0.46 16.05 18.76
N GLU A 107 -1.00 16.42 17.61
CA GLU A 107 -0.79 15.74 16.33
C GLU A 107 -0.03 16.63 15.34
N ARG A 108 0.86 16.00 14.57
CA ARG A 108 1.62 16.65 13.50
C ARG A 108 1.50 15.81 12.24
N PRO A 109 0.39 15.96 11.51
CA PRO A 109 0.10 15.08 10.40
C PRO A 109 1.12 15.25 9.27
N VAL A 110 1.42 14.13 8.64
CA VAL A 110 2.37 14.04 7.52
C VAL A 110 1.71 13.30 6.38
N ARG A 111 1.85 13.86 5.17
CA ARG A 111 1.50 13.19 3.92
C ARG A 111 2.74 12.49 3.40
N TYR A 112 2.63 11.19 3.14
CA TYR A 112 3.66 10.42 2.47
C TYR A 112 3.28 10.22 1.01
N MET A 113 4.23 10.40 0.11
CA MET A 113 4.08 10.13 -1.32
C MET A 113 5.15 9.15 -1.77
N LEU A 114 4.69 7.96 -2.15
CA LEU A 114 5.51 6.89 -2.69
C LEU A 114 5.41 6.95 -4.22
N ASN A 115 6.52 7.19 -4.91
CA ASN A 115 6.59 7.05 -6.35
C ASN A 115 7.24 5.71 -6.68
N LEU A 116 6.49 4.84 -7.33
CA LEU A 116 6.88 3.48 -7.69
C LEU A 116 7.12 3.41 -9.20
N GLN A 117 8.26 2.87 -9.63
CA GLN A 117 8.50 2.50 -11.02
C GLN A 117 8.40 0.98 -11.16
N PHE A 118 7.60 0.51 -12.12
CA PHE A 118 7.34 -0.90 -12.33
C PHE A 118 7.12 -1.22 -13.80
N SER A 119 7.21 -2.51 -14.13
CA SER A 119 6.73 -3.06 -15.39
C SER A 119 5.62 -4.09 -15.14
N ALA A 120 4.69 -4.18 -16.08
CA ALA A 120 3.71 -5.26 -16.14
C ALA A 120 3.34 -5.51 -17.60
N ASP A 121 2.74 -6.65 -17.87
CA ASP A 121 2.25 -7.00 -19.20
C ASP A 121 0.79 -6.55 -19.37
N ASP A 122 0.48 -6.03 -20.56
CA ASP A 122 -0.90 -5.75 -20.97
C ASP A 122 -1.65 -7.03 -21.38
N GLU A 123 -2.89 -6.87 -21.86
CA GLU A 123 -3.71 -7.99 -22.34
C GLU A 123 -3.04 -8.80 -23.47
N ASN A 124 -2.22 -8.14 -24.31
CA ASN A 124 -1.52 -8.73 -25.45
C ASN A 124 -0.15 -9.34 -25.07
N ALA A 125 0.22 -9.29 -23.79
CA ALA A 125 1.53 -9.73 -23.28
C ALA A 125 2.69 -8.82 -23.72
N GLU A 126 2.39 -7.56 -24.02
CA GLU A 126 3.42 -6.53 -24.20
C GLU A 126 3.80 -5.96 -22.83
N THR A 127 5.09 -5.97 -22.51
CA THR A 127 5.60 -5.40 -21.27
C THR A 127 5.67 -3.87 -21.37
N VAL A 128 4.95 -3.19 -20.48
CA VAL A 128 4.94 -1.74 -20.35
C VAL A 128 5.61 -1.36 -19.04
N THR A 129 6.54 -0.41 -19.09
CA THR A 129 7.20 0.16 -17.91
C THR A 129 6.65 1.55 -17.63
N THR A 130 6.11 1.76 -16.43
CA THR A 130 5.48 3.02 -16.05
C THR A 130 5.71 3.36 -14.58
N LYS A 131 5.12 4.47 -14.12
CA LYS A 131 5.21 4.97 -12.75
C LYS A 131 3.84 5.22 -12.14
N LEU A 132 3.73 4.92 -10.85
CA LEU A 132 2.55 5.14 -10.03
C LEU A 132 2.94 5.94 -8.78
N ALA A 133 2.14 6.93 -8.42
CA ALA A 133 2.20 7.58 -7.12
C ALA A 133 1.13 7.01 -6.18
N CYS A 134 1.55 6.57 -5.00
CA CYS A 134 0.69 6.15 -3.90
C CYS A 134 0.77 7.19 -2.78
N GLU A 135 -0.37 7.79 -2.45
CA GLU A 135 -0.51 8.82 -1.43
C GLU A 135 -1.03 8.21 -0.12
N TYR A 136 -0.40 8.56 0.99
CA TYR A 136 -0.79 8.13 2.32
C TYR A 136 -0.83 9.27 3.33
N PHE A 137 -1.65 9.09 4.35
CA PHE A 137 -1.83 10.07 5.42
C PHE A 137 -1.51 9.44 6.78
N SER A 138 -0.74 10.16 7.60
CA SER A 138 -0.45 9.83 8.99
C SER A 138 -0.84 11.00 9.88
N PHE A 139 -1.72 10.77 10.86
CA PHE A 139 -2.16 11.82 11.79
C PHE A 139 -1.11 12.16 12.84
N ASP A 140 -0.36 11.17 13.34
CA ASP A 140 0.70 11.37 14.34
C ASP A 140 2.09 11.63 13.71
N GLY A 141 2.17 11.66 12.38
CA GLY A 141 3.37 11.90 11.59
C GLY A 141 4.28 10.68 11.41
N LYS A 142 4.01 9.54 12.06
CA LYS A 142 4.85 8.34 11.96
C LYS A 142 4.52 7.51 10.72
N GLN A 143 5.53 6.96 10.04
CA GLN A 143 5.28 6.00 8.95
C GLN A 143 4.58 4.73 9.42
N SER A 144 4.83 4.30 10.66
CA SER A 144 4.25 3.09 11.25
C SER A 144 2.75 3.21 11.59
N SER A 145 2.24 4.44 11.67
CA SER A 145 0.82 4.73 11.94
C SER A 145 0.06 5.06 10.66
N VAL A 146 0.75 5.12 9.52
CA VAL A 146 0.11 5.25 8.23
C VAL A 146 -0.82 4.07 8.10
N VAL A 147 -2.12 4.36 8.11
CA VAL A 147 -3.13 3.35 7.90
C VAL A 147 -2.86 2.78 6.51
N PRO A 148 -2.83 1.45 6.31
CA PRO A 148 -2.45 0.82 5.03
C PRO A 148 -3.43 1.09 3.87
N PHE A 149 -4.36 2.03 4.04
CA PHE A 149 -5.26 2.51 3.00
C PHE A 149 -4.53 3.57 2.18
N VAL A 150 -4.24 3.23 0.94
CA VAL A 150 -3.77 4.20 -0.04
C VAL A 150 -4.89 5.24 -0.22
N THR A 151 -4.64 6.47 0.22
CA THR A 151 -5.60 7.58 0.14
C THR A 151 -5.72 8.11 -1.30
N GLY A 152 -4.78 7.76 -2.17
CA GLY A 152 -4.88 7.96 -3.62
C GLY A 152 -3.84 7.16 -4.39
N LEU A 153 -4.29 6.45 -5.42
CA LEU A 153 -3.42 5.87 -6.45
C LEU A 153 -3.52 6.78 -7.68
N LYS A 154 -2.40 7.37 -8.09
CA LYS A 154 -2.34 8.31 -9.22
C LYS A 154 -1.31 7.80 -10.24
N PRO A 155 -1.73 7.41 -11.46
CA PRO A 155 -0.78 7.05 -12.50
C PRO A 155 -0.06 8.31 -12.95
N LEU A 156 1.26 8.24 -13.08
CA LEU A 156 2.05 9.38 -13.57
C LEU A 156 2.05 9.44 -15.11
N ASP A 157 1.73 8.32 -15.77
CA ASP A 157 1.44 8.23 -17.20
C ASP A 157 0.09 7.52 -17.38
N ILE A 158 -0.95 8.29 -17.72
CA ILE A 158 -2.32 7.78 -17.81
C ILE A 158 -2.47 6.81 -19.00
N SER A 159 -1.84 7.11 -20.14
CA SER A 159 -1.90 6.28 -21.35
C SER A 159 -1.34 4.89 -21.09
N GLU A 160 -0.12 4.81 -20.59
CA GLU A 160 0.53 3.53 -20.31
C GLU A 160 -0.16 2.77 -19.19
N PHE A 161 -0.64 3.48 -18.17
CA PHE A 161 -1.36 2.84 -17.07
C PHE A 161 -2.70 2.24 -17.52
N SER A 162 -3.44 2.92 -18.39
CA SER A 162 -4.74 2.45 -18.90
C SER A 162 -4.63 1.13 -19.67
N ARG A 163 -3.49 0.87 -20.33
CA ARG A 163 -3.20 -0.39 -21.02
C ARG A 163 -3.02 -1.56 -20.05
N LEU A 164 -2.58 -1.26 -18.82
CA LEU A 164 -2.18 -2.26 -17.83
C LEU A 164 -3.28 -2.66 -16.86
N THR A 165 -4.37 -1.89 -16.76
CA THR A 165 -5.38 -2.07 -15.69
C THR A 165 -6.78 -2.38 -16.17
N SER A 166 -7.46 -3.27 -15.44
CA SER A 166 -8.86 -3.63 -15.63
C SER A 166 -9.82 -2.88 -14.70
N LYS A 167 -9.30 -2.16 -13.71
CA LYS A 167 -10.07 -1.42 -12.71
C LYS A 167 -9.61 0.02 -12.60
N SER A 168 -10.55 0.92 -12.32
CA SER A 168 -10.23 2.31 -11.98
C SER A 168 -9.51 2.39 -10.63
N LEU A 169 -8.42 3.14 -10.59
CA LEU A 169 -7.64 3.41 -9.38
C LEU A 169 -8.44 4.16 -8.31
N THR A 170 -9.34 5.05 -8.73
CA THR A 170 -10.20 5.82 -7.81
C THR A 170 -11.10 4.88 -6.99
N GLY A 171 -11.67 3.85 -7.64
CA GLY A 171 -12.54 2.88 -6.95
C GLY A 171 -11.79 2.04 -5.90
N ILE A 172 -10.50 1.79 -6.10
CA ILE A 172 -9.66 1.09 -5.11
C ILE A 172 -9.41 1.97 -3.88
N ALA A 173 -9.09 3.25 -4.09
CA ALA A 173 -8.86 4.20 -3.01
C ALA A 173 -10.13 4.45 -2.17
N GLU A 174 -11.29 4.60 -2.81
CA GLU A 174 -12.59 4.79 -2.14
C GLU A 174 -12.97 3.57 -1.29
N GLU A 175 -12.82 2.35 -1.84
CA GLU A 175 -13.12 1.12 -1.11
C GLU A 175 -12.21 0.93 0.11
N ASN A 176 -10.93 1.30 -0.02
CA ASN A 176 -9.99 1.29 1.10
C ASN A 176 -10.40 2.27 2.20
N LEU A 177 -10.79 3.51 1.83
CA LEU A 177 -11.28 4.51 2.78
C LEU A 177 -12.57 4.06 3.47
N ARG A 178 -13.48 3.39 2.76
CA ARG A 178 -14.70 2.81 3.33
C ARG A 178 -14.38 1.76 4.39
N LYS A 179 -13.51 0.80 4.06
CA LYS A 179 -13.05 -0.23 5.02
C LYS A 179 -12.37 0.38 6.24
N ALA A 180 -11.62 1.46 6.06
CA ALA A 180 -11.00 2.20 7.16
C ALA A 180 -12.04 2.76 8.14
N ALA A 181 -13.11 3.35 7.60
CA ALA A 181 -14.18 3.94 8.39
C ALA A 181 -15.02 2.89 9.12
N GLU A 182 -15.15 1.67 8.59
CA GLU A 182 -15.88 0.56 9.23
C GLU A 182 -15.09 -0.12 10.36
N GLY A 183 -13.78 0.06 10.39
CA GLY A 183 -12.88 -0.48 11.42
C GLY A 183 -12.59 0.45 12.60
N LEU A 184 -13.15 1.67 12.58
CA LEU A 184 -13.04 2.70 13.62
C LEU A 184 -14.31 2.75 14.48
#